data_AF-A0A349URE1-F1
#
_entry.id   AF-A0A349URE1-F1
#
_cell.length_a   1.000
_cell.length_b   1.000
_cell.length_c   1.000
_cell.angle_alpha   90.00
_cell.angle_beta   90.00
_cell.angle_gamma   90.00
#
_symmetry.space_group_name_H-M   'P 1'
#
loop_
_entity.id
_entity.type
_entity.pdbx_description
1 polymer ?
#
loop_
_entity_poly.entity_id
_entity_poly.type
_entity_poly.pdbx_seq_one_letter_code
_entity_poly.pdbx_strand_id
1 'polypeptide(L)'
;MAEFLSQPVLGAWRLGDDGPAACPLARLRFNADANGLASAERVEVAGRTTRVFSSAATAAAWTVSDALAYLLATAAPPELDVPGPDELDAICGSVELPAIDLTGVALAAALARVASVAGMEIRAVREGLGLTFFRPGRQGRLRRIGLQPAGELLDPSASNLWRGRLGLQRRPAARGVIALGAPKRYEVTLALSPGWDPAVQTTRWRDFVFGESDDWPARAPVFRKWVLNEHGRDSVGPWNLPRNDLSELGVEGFALPVARRLLPCLSADAAGQSLGVVVEYRDVSQGDWRRWPNPLWVAPDECAIWLGGDALPADYFRAAAADELELRVTACLESDVRLTAEVPGSPDLPPEVIDLSDRFGWARVHESSAFFGSADADERDDTELLTAHARRAAEQLPQAVETELTLGGIDESCHVGDLVERVEGRGLELRSRADALPCVRAVRHDFESQTTTLTVSG
;
A
#
# COMPACT_ATOMS: atom_id res chain seq x y z
N MET A 1 -25.66 -5.08 6.57
CA MET A 1 -24.47 -4.26 6.90
C MET A 1 -23.16 -4.93 6.49
N ALA A 2 -22.82 -6.13 6.97
CA ALA A 2 -21.52 -6.78 6.67
C ALA A 2 -21.24 -6.94 5.15
N GLU A 3 -22.26 -7.36 4.38
CA GLU A 3 -22.17 -7.47 2.92
C GLU A 3 -21.83 -6.13 2.25
N PHE A 4 -22.56 -5.08 2.58
CA PHE A 4 -22.32 -3.73 2.09
C PHE A 4 -20.91 -3.21 2.47
N LEU A 5 -20.50 -3.37 3.72
CA LEU A 5 -19.19 -2.92 4.20
C LEU A 5 -18.02 -3.64 3.52
N SER A 6 -18.27 -4.83 2.95
CA SER A 6 -17.30 -5.60 2.17
C SER A 6 -17.23 -5.19 0.70
N GLN A 7 -18.17 -4.36 0.22
CA GLN A 7 -18.16 -3.91 -1.18
C GLN A 7 -16.97 -2.97 -1.42
N PRO A 8 -16.27 -3.13 -2.55
CA PRO A 8 -15.17 -2.25 -2.92
C PRO A 8 -15.70 -0.85 -3.23
N VAL A 9 -14.97 0.18 -2.82
CA VAL A 9 -15.26 1.55 -3.24
C VAL A 9 -14.79 1.72 -4.68
N LEU A 10 -15.73 2.00 -5.58
CA LEU A 10 -15.50 2.10 -7.02
C LEU A 10 -15.90 3.49 -7.53
N GLY A 11 -15.07 4.04 -8.42
CA GLY A 11 -15.29 5.34 -9.03
C GLY A 11 -15.05 6.53 -8.09
N ALA A 12 -15.27 7.73 -8.63
CA ALA A 12 -15.23 8.97 -7.86
C ALA A 12 -16.37 9.89 -8.29
N TRP A 13 -16.94 10.66 -7.37
CA TRP A 13 -17.83 11.77 -7.70
C TRP A 13 -16.98 13.02 -7.94
N ARG A 14 -17.25 13.71 -9.05
CA ARG A 14 -16.52 14.92 -9.45
C ARG A 14 -17.48 16.08 -9.65
N LEU A 15 -17.06 17.28 -9.26
CA LEU A 15 -17.78 18.51 -9.55
C LEU A 15 -17.46 18.94 -10.99
N GLY A 16 -18.44 18.87 -11.88
CA GLY A 16 -18.39 19.45 -13.22
C GLY A 16 -19.24 20.72 -13.33
N ASP A 17 -19.32 21.29 -14.52
CA ASP A 17 -20.08 22.53 -14.79
C ASP A 17 -21.59 22.36 -14.51
N ASP A 18 -22.12 21.16 -14.76
CA ASP A 18 -23.52 20.81 -14.52
C ASP A 18 -23.78 20.26 -13.09
N GLY A 19 -22.79 20.34 -12.20
CA GLY A 19 -22.87 19.84 -10.82
C GLY A 19 -22.13 18.50 -10.59
N PRO A 20 -22.40 17.83 -9.45
CA PRO A 20 -21.69 16.60 -9.09
C PRO A 20 -22.13 15.41 -9.95
N ALA A 21 -21.18 14.72 -10.56
CA ALA A 21 -21.42 13.55 -11.40
C ALA A 21 -20.54 12.35 -10.98
N ALA A 22 -21.12 11.16 -11.00
CA ALA A 22 -20.40 9.92 -10.76
C ALA A 22 -19.50 9.56 -11.95
N CYS A 23 -18.23 9.26 -11.69
CA CYS A 23 -17.24 8.83 -12.66
C CYS A 23 -16.78 7.39 -12.32
N PRO A 24 -17.43 6.34 -12.87
CA PRO A 24 -17.25 4.95 -12.43
C PRO A 24 -15.83 4.42 -12.64
N LEU A 25 -15.12 4.92 -13.65
CA LEU A 25 -13.76 4.50 -14.01
C LEU A 25 -12.67 5.36 -13.35
N ALA A 26 -13.05 6.39 -12.59
CA ALA A 26 -12.08 7.25 -11.92
C ALA A 26 -11.45 6.52 -10.72
N ARG A 27 -10.14 6.71 -10.53
CA ARG A 27 -9.43 6.25 -9.33
C ARG A 27 -9.78 7.15 -8.14
N LEU A 28 -9.95 6.54 -6.98
CA LEU A 28 -10.27 7.23 -5.74
C LEU A 28 -8.98 7.55 -4.97
N ARG A 29 -8.36 8.67 -5.34
CA ARG A 29 -7.06 9.12 -4.82
C ARG A 29 -7.19 10.47 -4.13
N PHE A 30 -7.20 10.49 -2.81
CA PHE A 30 -7.25 11.72 -2.04
C PHE A 30 -5.86 12.35 -1.97
N ASN A 31 -5.77 13.66 -2.20
CA ASN A 31 -4.56 14.50 -2.07
C ASN A 31 -3.32 13.99 -2.81
N ALA A 32 -3.46 13.08 -3.78
CA ALA A 32 -2.33 12.48 -4.50
C ALA A 32 -1.89 13.29 -5.72
N ASP A 33 -2.80 14.03 -6.34
CA ASP A 33 -2.57 14.88 -7.51
C ASP A 33 -3.61 16.02 -7.57
N ALA A 34 -3.50 16.89 -8.58
CA ALA A 34 -4.42 18.03 -8.76
C ALA A 34 -5.89 17.63 -8.98
N ASN A 35 -6.17 16.39 -9.40
CA ASN A 35 -7.53 15.86 -9.49
C ASN A 35 -7.99 15.15 -8.21
N GLY A 36 -7.10 15.04 -7.23
CA GLY A 36 -7.34 14.42 -5.93
C GLY A 36 -7.79 15.39 -4.84
N LEU A 37 -8.11 16.65 -5.18
CA LEU A 37 -8.52 17.69 -4.23
C LEU A 37 -10.04 17.72 -4.02
N ALA A 38 -10.47 18.29 -2.90
CA ALA A 38 -11.87 18.44 -2.52
C ALA A 38 -12.47 19.73 -3.08
N SER A 39 -13.74 19.69 -3.49
CA SER A 39 -14.53 20.88 -3.84
C SER A 39 -14.53 21.90 -2.69
N ALA A 40 -14.55 23.18 -3.02
CA ALA A 40 -14.59 24.25 -2.02
C ALA A 40 -15.86 24.18 -1.15
N GLU A 41 -16.99 23.87 -1.79
CA GLU A 41 -18.30 23.76 -1.17
C GLU A 41 -18.74 22.30 -1.02
N ARG A 42 -19.64 22.07 -0.07
CA ARG A 42 -20.33 20.79 0.09
C ARG A 42 -21.54 20.75 -0.86
N VAL A 43 -21.77 19.57 -1.42
CA VAL A 43 -22.86 19.25 -2.34
C VAL A 43 -23.64 18.05 -1.79
N GLU A 44 -24.85 17.85 -2.28
CA GLU A 44 -25.68 16.71 -1.92
C GLU A 44 -25.39 15.51 -2.84
N VAL A 45 -25.03 14.37 -2.25
CA VAL A 45 -24.84 13.10 -2.95
C VAL A 45 -25.63 12.02 -2.21
N ALA A 46 -26.56 11.37 -2.91
CA ALA A 46 -27.43 10.32 -2.35
C ALA A 46 -28.14 10.74 -1.03
N GLY A 47 -28.59 12.00 -0.94
CA GLY A 47 -29.27 12.53 0.24
C GLY A 47 -28.35 12.92 1.40
N ARG A 48 -27.02 12.86 1.22
CA ARG A 48 -26.03 13.27 2.23
C ARG A 48 -25.19 14.44 1.72
N THR A 49 -24.94 15.39 2.60
CA THR A 49 -24.07 16.55 2.30
C THR A 49 -22.60 16.17 2.45
N THR A 50 -21.81 16.37 1.40
CA THR A 50 -20.36 16.05 1.40
C THR A 50 -19.58 16.92 0.40
N ARG A 51 -18.25 16.94 0.47
CA ARG A 51 -17.41 17.47 -0.62
C ARG A 51 -17.19 16.38 -1.68
N VAL A 52 -16.90 16.77 -2.91
CA VAL A 52 -16.58 15.83 -4.01
C VAL A 52 -15.25 16.21 -4.65
N PHE A 53 -14.70 15.39 -5.55
CA PHE A 53 -13.43 15.71 -6.19
C PHE A 53 -13.57 16.91 -7.13
N SER A 54 -12.61 17.83 -7.10
CA SER A 54 -12.58 19.00 -7.97
C SER A 54 -11.16 19.38 -8.35
N SER A 55 -10.97 19.80 -9.60
CA SER A 55 -9.73 20.41 -10.11
C SER A 55 -9.82 21.93 -10.22
N ALA A 56 -10.88 22.54 -9.66
CA ALA A 56 -11.04 23.99 -9.66
C ALA A 56 -9.91 24.67 -8.88
N ALA A 57 -9.58 25.92 -9.24
CA ALA A 57 -8.56 26.69 -8.54
C ALA A 57 -8.88 26.95 -7.06
N THR A 58 -10.16 26.84 -6.67
CA THR A 58 -10.64 26.96 -5.28
C THR A 58 -10.68 25.62 -4.54
N ALA A 59 -10.30 24.51 -5.18
CA ALA A 59 -10.25 23.21 -4.55
C ALA A 59 -9.22 23.19 -3.41
N ALA A 60 -9.52 22.45 -2.35
CA ALA A 60 -8.71 22.37 -1.14
C ALA A 60 -8.24 20.94 -0.88
N ALA A 61 -7.21 20.78 -0.05
CA ALA A 61 -6.82 19.46 0.43
C ALA A 61 -7.96 18.83 1.24
N TRP A 62 -8.16 17.52 1.09
CA TRP A 62 -9.11 16.76 1.89
C TRP A 62 -8.67 16.73 3.36
N THR A 63 -9.63 16.92 4.25
CA THR A 63 -9.50 16.58 5.67
C THR A 63 -10.00 15.15 5.93
N VAL A 64 -9.67 14.60 7.10
CA VAL A 64 -10.20 13.30 7.54
C VAL A 64 -11.74 13.33 7.62
N SER A 65 -12.34 14.41 8.12
CA SER A 65 -13.81 14.52 8.22
C SER A 65 -14.47 14.58 6.84
N ASP A 66 -13.93 15.38 5.92
CA ASP A 66 -14.46 15.47 4.56
C ASP A 66 -14.38 14.13 3.83
N ALA A 67 -13.26 13.40 3.95
CA ALA A 67 -13.10 12.10 3.31
C ALA A 67 -14.02 11.03 3.89
N LEU A 68 -14.26 11.02 5.21
CA LEU A 68 -15.24 10.14 5.84
C LEU A 68 -16.66 10.47 5.37
N ALA A 69 -17.04 11.75 5.37
CA ALA A 69 -18.34 12.19 4.89
C ALA A 69 -18.56 11.79 3.42
N TYR A 70 -17.52 11.91 2.58
CA TYR A 70 -17.56 11.45 1.18
C TYR A 70 -17.80 9.96 1.08
N LEU A 71 -17.00 9.12 1.76
CA LEU A 71 -17.14 7.67 1.70
C LEU A 71 -18.54 7.21 2.16
N LEU A 72 -19.07 7.83 3.22
CA LEU A 72 -20.42 7.56 3.71
C LEU A 72 -21.51 8.03 2.74
N ALA A 73 -21.34 9.18 2.09
CA ALA A 73 -22.29 9.68 1.10
C ALA A 73 -22.31 8.84 -0.18
N THR A 74 -21.15 8.40 -0.67
CA THR A 74 -21.05 7.77 -2.00
C THR A 74 -21.18 6.27 -2.00
N ALA A 75 -20.79 5.62 -0.90
CA ALA A 75 -20.78 4.16 -0.82
C ALA A 75 -21.83 3.64 0.16
N ALA A 76 -22.15 4.35 1.26
CA ALA A 76 -23.05 3.83 2.27
C ALA A 76 -24.55 3.88 1.89
N PRO A 77 -25.34 2.84 2.22
CA PRO A 77 -26.76 2.82 1.93
C PRO A 77 -27.43 3.97 2.69
N PRO A 78 -28.42 4.67 2.09
CA PRO A 78 -29.01 5.89 2.65
C PRO A 78 -29.70 5.65 4.00
N GLU A 79 -30.13 4.42 4.28
CA GLU A 79 -30.79 4.02 5.53
C GLU A 79 -29.82 3.88 6.71
N LEU A 80 -28.50 3.83 6.43
CA LEU A 80 -27.50 3.73 7.48
C LEU A 80 -27.42 5.05 8.26
N ASP A 81 -27.68 4.97 9.56
CA ASP A 81 -27.55 6.07 10.49
C ASP A 81 -26.06 6.38 10.72
N VAL A 82 -25.62 7.53 10.22
CA VAL A 82 -24.21 7.91 10.21
C VAL A 82 -24.07 9.37 10.61
N PRO A 83 -22.97 9.76 11.27
CA PRO A 83 -22.72 11.15 11.61
C PRO A 83 -22.75 12.06 10.40
N GLY A 84 -23.37 13.23 10.56
CA GLY A 84 -23.31 14.29 9.56
C GLY A 84 -21.91 14.88 9.45
N PRO A 85 -21.63 15.66 8.38
CA PRO A 85 -20.30 16.23 8.17
C PRO A 85 -19.89 17.18 9.30
N ASP A 86 -20.82 17.92 9.91
CA ASP A 86 -20.52 18.81 11.04
C ASP A 86 -20.16 18.04 12.33
N GLU A 87 -20.78 16.87 12.54
CA GLU A 87 -20.45 15.98 13.65
C GLU A 87 -19.07 15.34 13.42
N LEU A 88 -18.78 14.91 12.19
CA LEU A 88 -17.45 14.43 11.81
C LEU A 88 -16.38 15.51 11.98
N ASP A 89 -16.67 16.77 11.63
CA ASP A 89 -15.75 17.89 11.87
C ASP A 89 -15.48 18.09 13.36
N ALA A 90 -16.52 18.01 14.20
CA ALA A 90 -16.36 18.16 15.65
C ALA A 90 -15.51 17.04 16.27
N ILE A 91 -15.63 15.80 15.77
CA ILE A 91 -14.89 14.64 16.26
C ILE A 91 -13.46 14.59 15.69
N CYS A 92 -13.31 14.76 14.38
CA CYS A 92 -12.02 14.69 13.69
C CYS A 92 -11.16 15.94 13.94
N GLY A 93 -11.78 17.11 14.07
CA GLY A 93 -11.10 18.39 13.96
C GLY A 93 -10.54 18.64 12.55
N SER A 94 -9.68 19.65 12.41
CA SER A 94 -9.07 20.05 11.12
C SER A 94 -7.83 19.20 10.76
N VAL A 95 -7.92 17.88 10.89
CA VAL A 95 -6.81 16.97 10.53
C VAL A 95 -6.78 16.78 9.02
N GLU A 96 -5.72 17.26 8.38
CA GLU A 96 -5.48 17.06 6.95
C GLU A 96 -5.20 15.58 6.64
N LEU A 97 -5.78 15.08 5.56
CA LEU A 97 -5.59 13.70 5.11
C LEU A 97 -4.32 13.62 4.24
N PRO A 98 -3.38 12.68 4.49
CA PRO A 98 -2.25 12.48 3.58
C PRO A 98 -2.72 11.93 2.22
N ALA A 99 -1.82 11.95 1.23
CA ALA A 99 -2.08 11.31 -0.05
C ALA A 99 -2.41 9.81 0.15
N ILE A 100 -3.59 9.38 -0.30
CA ILE A 100 -4.06 8.01 -0.09
C ILE A 100 -4.91 7.51 -1.27
N ASP A 101 -4.59 6.31 -1.77
CA ASP A 101 -5.37 5.60 -2.80
C ASP A 101 -6.25 4.54 -2.12
N LEU A 102 -7.56 4.68 -2.31
CA LEU A 102 -8.58 3.77 -1.79
C LEU A 102 -9.33 3.02 -2.91
N THR A 103 -8.84 3.08 -4.15
CA THR A 103 -9.48 2.45 -5.30
C THR A 103 -9.61 0.95 -5.09
N GLY A 104 -10.84 0.42 -5.15
CA GLY A 104 -11.10 -1.02 -5.01
C GLY A 104 -10.97 -1.57 -3.59
N VAL A 105 -10.67 -0.73 -2.60
CA VAL A 105 -10.61 -1.13 -1.19
C VAL A 105 -12.03 -1.31 -0.67
N ALA A 106 -12.29 -2.37 0.11
CA ALA A 106 -13.58 -2.57 0.77
C ALA A 106 -13.92 -1.37 1.68
N LEU A 107 -15.19 -0.94 1.69
CA LEU A 107 -15.57 0.28 2.39
C LEU A 107 -15.21 0.29 3.87
N ALA A 108 -15.39 -0.81 4.61
CA ALA A 108 -14.97 -0.88 6.01
C ALA A 108 -13.47 -0.61 6.19
N ALA A 109 -12.63 -1.17 5.30
CA ALA A 109 -11.19 -0.93 5.33
C ALA A 109 -10.84 0.51 4.91
N ALA A 110 -11.56 1.07 3.93
CA ALA A 110 -11.40 2.47 3.51
C ALA A 110 -11.73 3.43 4.65
N LEU A 111 -12.88 3.26 5.30
CA LEU A 111 -13.31 4.05 6.46
C LEU A 111 -12.31 3.92 7.61
N ALA A 112 -11.88 2.70 7.95
CA ALA A 112 -10.92 2.46 9.03
C ALA A 112 -9.56 3.13 8.73
N ARG A 113 -9.09 3.09 7.48
CA ARG A 113 -7.82 3.69 7.07
C ARG A 113 -7.84 5.22 7.09
N VAL A 114 -8.98 5.83 6.75
CA VAL A 114 -9.16 7.29 6.87
C VAL A 114 -9.29 7.70 8.34
N ALA A 115 -10.10 6.98 9.12
CA ALA A 115 -10.31 7.26 10.53
C ALA A 115 -9.02 7.13 11.38
N SER A 116 -8.15 6.17 11.06
CA SER A 116 -6.90 5.94 11.79
C SER A 116 -5.92 7.13 11.70
N VAL A 117 -5.96 7.92 10.61
CA VAL A 117 -5.16 9.14 10.46
C VAL A 117 -5.45 10.15 11.58
N ALA A 118 -6.70 10.24 12.03
CA ALA A 118 -7.12 11.10 13.15
C ALA A 118 -7.13 10.37 14.51
N GLY A 119 -6.60 9.14 14.58
CA GLY A 119 -6.60 8.31 15.79
C GLY A 119 -8.00 7.87 16.23
N MET A 120 -8.93 7.70 15.29
CA MET A 120 -10.31 7.34 15.57
C MET A 120 -10.59 5.86 15.33
N GLU A 121 -11.61 5.35 16.00
CA GLU A 121 -12.19 4.04 15.74
C GLU A 121 -13.64 4.15 15.25
N ILE A 122 -14.05 3.11 14.53
CA ILE A 122 -15.40 3.00 13.96
C ILE A 122 -16.05 1.75 14.53
N ARG A 123 -17.29 1.88 14.99
CA ARG A 123 -18.09 0.74 15.45
C ARG A 123 -19.49 0.80 14.87
N ALA A 124 -20.04 -0.38 14.63
CA ALA A 124 -21.46 -0.51 14.35
C ALA A 124 -22.26 -0.30 15.64
N VAL A 125 -23.36 0.43 15.54
CA VAL A 125 -24.31 0.69 16.63
C VAL A 125 -25.72 0.28 16.20
N ARG A 126 -26.65 0.19 17.16
CA ARG A 126 -28.08 -0.13 16.91
C ARG A 126 -28.25 -1.40 16.07
N GLU A 127 -27.60 -2.49 16.49
CA GLU A 127 -27.66 -3.79 15.80
C GLU A 127 -27.18 -3.75 14.33
N GLY A 128 -26.33 -2.78 13.98
CA GLY A 128 -25.78 -2.62 12.63
C GLY A 128 -26.61 -1.72 11.71
N LEU A 129 -27.54 -0.95 12.27
CA LEU A 129 -28.29 0.08 11.56
C LEU A 129 -27.59 1.44 11.55
N GLY A 130 -26.48 1.59 12.28
CA GLY A 130 -25.67 2.80 12.22
C GLY A 130 -24.18 2.58 12.49
N LEU A 131 -23.40 3.62 12.23
CA LEU A 131 -21.97 3.69 12.54
C LEU A 131 -21.70 4.84 13.51
N THR A 132 -20.83 4.62 14.49
CA THR A 132 -20.31 5.68 15.35
C THR A 132 -18.81 5.80 15.18
N PHE A 133 -18.33 7.04 15.25
CA PHE A 133 -16.92 7.41 15.17
C PHE A 133 -16.53 8.04 16.51
N PHE A 134 -15.42 7.60 17.08
CA PHE A 134 -14.96 8.15 18.35
C PHE A 134 -13.44 8.05 18.48
N ARG A 135 -12.87 8.91 19.32
CA ARG A 135 -11.47 8.83 19.73
C ARG A 135 -11.36 8.04 21.03
N PRO A 136 -10.84 6.80 20.98
CA PRO A 136 -10.74 5.95 22.16
C PRO A 136 -10.05 6.69 23.31
N GLY A 137 -10.76 6.79 24.44
CA GLY A 137 -10.23 7.36 25.67
C GLY A 137 -10.01 8.87 25.73
N ARG A 138 -10.27 9.62 24.65
CA ARG A 138 -10.00 11.07 24.58
C ARG A 138 -11.24 11.95 24.45
N GLN A 139 -12.29 11.45 23.80
CA GLN A 139 -13.53 12.19 23.59
C GLN A 139 -14.72 11.25 23.81
N GLY A 140 -15.69 11.70 24.61
CA GLY A 140 -16.89 10.94 24.95
C GLY A 140 -17.58 11.51 26.18
N ARG A 141 -18.81 11.08 26.46
CA ARG A 141 -19.51 11.49 27.68
C ARG A 141 -18.88 10.79 28.87
N LEU A 142 -18.59 11.55 29.92
CA LEU A 142 -18.07 10.97 31.16
C LEU A 142 -19.18 10.21 31.87
N ARG A 143 -18.89 8.95 32.21
CA ARG A 143 -19.77 8.05 32.95
C ARG A 143 -19.14 7.68 34.28
N ARG A 144 -19.96 7.80 35.32
CA ARG A 144 -19.66 7.28 36.65
C ARG A 144 -20.41 5.98 36.83
N ILE A 145 -19.67 4.96 37.25
CA ILE A 145 -20.23 3.65 37.56
C ILE A 145 -20.20 3.52 39.09
N GLY A 146 -21.36 3.46 39.72
CA GLY A 146 -21.53 3.31 41.15
C GLY A 146 -21.65 1.83 41.52
N LEU A 147 -20.85 1.39 42.49
CA LEU A 147 -20.92 0.06 43.08
C LEU A 147 -20.98 0.20 44.61
N GLN A 148 -22.17 0.02 45.18
CA GLN A 148 -22.36 0.24 46.60
C GLN A 148 -21.50 -0.68 47.48
N PRO A 149 -20.96 -0.17 48.61
CA PRO A 149 -20.21 -0.98 49.57
C PRO A 149 -21.00 -2.19 50.07
N ALA A 150 -20.29 -3.30 50.34
CA ALA A 150 -20.94 -4.49 50.88
C ALA A 150 -21.50 -4.22 52.29
N GLY A 151 -22.76 -4.59 52.53
CA GLY A 151 -23.43 -4.46 53.83
C GLY A 151 -24.36 -3.25 53.97
N GLU A 152 -24.40 -2.35 52.98
CA GLU A 152 -25.38 -1.26 52.95
C GLU A 152 -26.72 -1.70 52.34
N LEU A 153 -27.80 -0.95 52.64
CA LEU A 153 -29.10 -1.14 52.02
C LEU A 153 -29.04 -0.73 50.54
N LEU A 154 -29.45 -1.63 49.63
CA LEU A 154 -29.41 -1.39 48.19
C LEU A 154 -30.12 -0.09 47.81
N ASP A 155 -29.35 0.88 47.32
CA ASP A 155 -29.85 2.12 46.74
C ASP A 155 -29.57 2.12 45.22
N PRO A 156 -30.60 1.97 44.38
CA PRO A 156 -30.46 1.97 42.92
C PRO A 156 -29.86 3.27 42.35
N SER A 157 -29.92 4.38 43.09
CA SER A 157 -29.30 5.64 42.69
C SER A 157 -27.81 5.71 43.03
N ALA A 158 -27.34 4.89 43.99
CA ALA A 158 -25.94 4.81 44.42
C ALA A 158 -25.19 3.59 43.84
N SER A 159 -25.91 2.56 43.37
CA SER A 159 -25.35 1.36 42.74
C SER A 159 -26.03 1.08 41.39
N ASN A 160 -25.35 1.40 40.30
CA ASN A 160 -25.78 0.97 38.96
C ASN A 160 -25.00 -0.25 38.45
N LEU A 161 -23.91 -0.67 39.11
CA LEU A 161 -23.16 -1.88 38.78
C LEU A 161 -23.68 -3.08 39.61
N TRP A 162 -24.25 -4.07 38.93
CA TRP A 162 -24.76 -5.30 39.56
C TRP A 162 -23.70 -6.40 39.65
N ARG A 163 -22.90 -6.54 38.58
CA ARG A 163 -21.83 -7.52 38.50
C ARG A 163 -20.69 -6.95 37.66
N GLY A 164 -19.48 -6.93 38.20
CA GLY A 164 -18.27 -6.68 37.43
C GLY A 164 -17.49 -7.98 37.27
N ARG A 165 -17.17 -8.39 36.03
CA ARG A 165 -16.22 -9.48 35.81
C ARG A 165 -14.96 -8.88 35.19
N LEU A 166 -13.99 -8.58 36.05
CA LEU A 166 -12.67 -8.16 35.61
C LEU A 166 -11.90 -9.39 35.11
N GLY A 167 -11.90 -9.59 33.80
CA GLY A 167 -10.99 -10.53 33.16
C GLY A 167 -9.67 -9.83 32.88
N LEU A 168 -8.69 -9.95 33.78
CA LEU A 168 -7.31 -9.62 33.41
C LEU A 168 -6.83 -10.69 32.42
N GLN A 169 -7.07 -10.49 31.13
CA GLN A 169 -6.39 -11.32 30.13
C GLN A 169 -4.88 -11.12 30.33
N ARG A 170 -4.19 -12.23 30.64
CA ARG A 170 -2.76 -12.26 30.96
C ARG A 170 -1.96 -11.63 29.82
N ARG A 171 -1.31 -10.50 30.13
CA ARG A 171 -0.55 -9.62 29.23
C ARG A 171 -1.40 -9.17 28.03
N PRO A 172 -1.57 -7.87 27.78
CA PRO A 172 -2.18 -7.43 26.52
C PRO A 172 -1.41 -8.10 25.38
N ALA A 173 -2.10 -8.93 24.62
CA ALA A 173 -1.51 -9.61 23.48
C ALA A 173 -1.04 -8.51 22.52
N ALA A 174 0.27 -8.35 22.38
CA ALA A 174 0.82 -7.32 21.51
C ALA A 174 0.62 -7.80 20.07
N ARG A 175 0.01 -6.99 19.21
CA ARG A 175 -0.01 -7.29 17.78
C ARG A 175 1.43 -7.23 17.25
N GLY A 176 1.78 -8.19 16.39
CA GLY A 176 3.05 -8.12 15.66
C GLY A 176 2.98 -7.00 14.63
N VAL A 177 4.14 -6.60 14.11
CA VAL A 177 4.23 -5.64 13.00
C VAL A 177 5.09 -6.22 11.91
N ILE A 178 4.59 -6.20 10.67
CA ILE A 178 5.35 -6.51 9.46
C ILE A 178 5.48 -5.22 8.67
N ALA A 179 6.69 -4.67 8.60
CA ALA A 179 6.99 -3.52 7.77
C ALA A 179 7.57 -3.97 6.43
N LEU A 180 7.01 -3.49 5.33
CA LEU A 180 7.43 -3.80 3.96
C LEU A 180 8.11 -2.58 3.34
N GLY A 181 9.35 -2.71 2.90
CA GLY A 181 10.06 -1.77 2.04
C GLY A 181 9.94 -2.16 0.55
N ALA A 182 10.69 -1.46 -0.29
CA ALA A 182 10.72 -1.69 -1.74
C ALA A 182 11.26 -3.10 -2.08
N PRO A 183 10.96 -3.62 -3.30
CA PRO A 183 11.65 -4.79 -3.85
C PRO A 183 13.16 -4.61 -3.81
N LYS A 184 13.91 -5.66 -3.45
CA LYS A 184 15.38 -5.63 -3.50
C LYS A 184 15.84 -5.47 -4.95
N ARG A 185 16.82 -4.60 -5.19
CA ARG A 185 17.39 -4.36 -6.53
C ARG A 185 18.82 -4.86 -6.64
N TYR A 186 19.12 -5.56 -7.72
CA TYR A 186 20.45 -6.04 -8.02
C TYR A 186 20.90 -5.51 -9.38
N GLU A 187 22.02 -4.81 -9.43
CA GLU A 187 22.69 -4.52 -10.69
C GLU A 187 23.49 -5.74 -11.14
N VAL A 188 23.22 -6.22 -12.35
CA VAL A 188 23.80 -7.45 -12.91
C VAL A 188 24.16 -7.24 -14.37
N THR A 189 25.10 -8.03 -14.88
CA THR A 189 25.36 -8.13 -16.33
C THR A 189 24.89 -9.48 -16.86
N LEU A 190 24.07 -9.45 -17.90
CA LEU A 190 23.39 -10.62 -18.46
C LEU A 190 23.61 -10.68 -19.97
N ALA A 191 23.90 -11.87 -20.49
CA ALA A 191 23.91 -12.12 -21.92
C ALA A 191 22.47 -12.15 -22.45
N LEU A 192 22.23 -11.51 -23.60
CA LEU A 192 20.94 -11.51 -24.26
C LEU A 192 20.94 -12.42 -25.48
N SER A 193 19.76 -12.92 -25.83
CA SER A 193 19.54 -13.76 -27.01
C SER A 193 18.80 -13.01 -28.12
N PRO A 194 18.99 -13.39 -29.40
CA PRO A 194 18.23 -12.87 -30.52
C PRO A 194 16.71 -13.02 -30.35
N GLY A 195 15.98 -11.90 -30.29
CA GLY A 195 14.53 -11.88 -30.08
C GLY A 195 13.70 -11.83 -31.38
N TRP A 196 14.20 -12.39 -32.48
CA TRP A 196 13.54 -12.34 -33.80
C TRP A 196 13.56 -13.72 -34.47
N ASP A 197 12.68 -13.91 -35.45
CA ASP A 197 12.60 -15.16 -36.20
C ASP A 197 13.84 -15.31 -37.11
N PRO A 198 14.64 -16.37 -36.97
CA PRO A 198 15.79 -16.61 -37.84
C PRO A 198 15.41 -16.75 -39.33
N ALA A 199 14.18 -17.17 -39.65
CA ALA A 199 13.73 -17.38 -41.02
C ALA A 199 13.60 -16.08 -41.84
N VAL A 200 13.47 -14.93 -41.19
CA VAL A 200 13.42 -13.61 -41.85
C VAL A 200 14.80 -12.95 -41.98
N GLN A 201 15.86 -13.60 -41.47
CA GLN A 201 17.22 -13.11 -41.61
C GLN A 201 17.71 -13.22 -43.06
N THR A 202 18.41 -12.19 -43.53
CA THR A 202 19.07 -12.17 -44.84
C THR A 202 20.48 -11.61 -44.68
N THR A 203 21.34 -11.85 -45.68
CA THR A 203 22.71 -11.33 -45.69
C THR A 203 22.81 -9.90 -46.27
N ARG A 204 21.69 -9.34 -46.75
CA ARG A 204 21.66 -8.05 -47.43
C ARG A 204 21.43 -6.94 -46.41
N TRP A 205 22.49 -6.27 -45.97
CA TRP A 205 22.44 -5.17 -44.99
C TRP A 205 21.33 -4.12 -45.22
N ARG A 206 21.07 -3.75 -46.48
CA ARG A 206 20.02 -2.78 -46.86
C ARG A 206 18.61 -3.19 -46.44
N ASP A 207 18.36 -4.49 -46.28
CA ASP A 207 17.09 -5.02 -45.79
C ASP A 207 16.78 -4.55 -44.35
N PHE A 208 17.78 -4.11 -43.59
CA PHE A 208 17.68 -3.72 -42.17
C PHE A 208 17.92 -2.23 -41.93
N VAL A 209 17.82 -1.42 -42.99
CA VAL A 209 17.87 0.05 -42.93
C VAL A 209 16.44 0.59 -43.09
N PHE A 210 15.99 1.45 -42.17
CA PHE A 210 14.59 1.91 -42.10
C PHE A 210 14.10 2.51 -43.42
N GLY A 211 14.93 3.33 -44.08
CA GLY A 211 14.59 3.98 -45.35
C GLY A 211 14.84 3.16 -46.62
N GLU A 212 15.51 2.00 -46.55
CA GLU A 212 15.86 1.18 -47.73
C GLU A 212 15.17 -0.19 -47.78
N SER A 213 14.48 -0.57 -46.71
CA SER A 213 13.82 -1.88 -46.61
C SER A 213 12.45 -1.87 -47.28
N ASP A 214 12.21 -2.83 -48.17
CA ASP A 214 10.92 -3.03 -48.84
C ASP A 214 9.81 -3.54 -47.88
N ASP A 215 10.18 -4.16 -46.75
CA ASP A 215 9.28 -4.67 -45.71
C ASP A 215 9.84 -4.40 -44.31
N TRP A 216 9.94 -3.11 -43.98
CA TRP A 216 10.46 -2.68 -42.69
C TRP A 216 9.72 -3.29 -41.49
N PRO A 217 8.38 -3.35 -41.43
CA PRO A 217 7.68 -3.89 -40.26
C PRO A 217 8.09 -5.32 -39.88
N ALA A 218 8.31 -6.20 -40.86
CA ALA A 218 8.76 -7.57 -40.59
C ALA A 218 10.26 -7.65 -40.21
N ARG A 219 11.08 -6.73 -40.74
CA ARG A 219 12.54 -6.74 -40.59
C ARG A 219 13.06 -5.87 -39.46
N ALA A 220 12.24 -4.96 -38.94
CA ALA A 220 12.58 -4.05 -37.85
C ALA A 220 13.11 -4.75 -36.57
N PRO A 221 12.62 -5.93 -36.17
CA PRO A 221 13.17 -6.64 -35.01
C PRO A 221 14.50 -7.34 -35.30
N VAL A 222 14.78 -7.66 -36.56
CA VAL A 222 15.91 -8.49 -36.96
C VAL A 222 17.22 -7.75 -36.69
N PHE A 223 18.10 -8.39 -35.92
CA PHE A 223 19.34 -7.80 -35.39
C PHE A 223 19.16 -6.61 -34.44
N ARG A 224 17.92 -6.29 -34.03
CA ARG A 224 17.62 -5.12 -33.17
C ARG A 224 16.94 -5.48 -31.87
N LYS A 225 16.05 -6.48 -31.85
CA LYS A 225 15.36 -6.94 -30.64
C LYS A 225 16.20 -8.00 -29.93
N TRP A 226 16.64 -7.74 -28.71
CA TRP A 226 17.34 -8.73 -27.89
C TRP A 226 16.57 -8.97 -26.61
N VAL A 227 16.47 -10.23 -26.20
CA VAL A 227 15.66 -10.66 -25.06
C VAL A 227 16.46 -11.56 -24.12
N LEU A 228 16.15 -11.48 -22.84
CA LEU A 228 16.65 -12.43 -21.84
C LEU A 228 15.79 -13.70 -21.80
N ASN A 229 14.48 -13.59 -22.02
CA ASN A 229 13.50 -14.68 -21.89
C ASN A 229 13.45 -15.30 -20.48
N GLU A 230 13.45 -14.46 -19.45
CA GLU A 230 13.33 -14.84 -18.03
C GLU A 230 11.95 -15.44 -17.69
N HIS A 231 10.91 -15.02 -18.42
CA HIS A 231 9.53 -15.45 -18.23
C HIS A 231 9.15 -16.68 -19.07
N GLY A 232 9.96 -17.03 -20.08
CA GLY A 232 9.76 -18.21 -20.93
C GLY A 232 8.74 -18.06 -22.07
N ARG A 233 8.19 -16.87 -22.33
CA ARG A 233 7.22 -16.68 -23.45
C ARG A 233 7.87 -16.89 -24.81
N ASP A 234 9.17 -16.63 -24.96
CA ASP A 234 9.89 -16.81 -26.22
C ASP A 234 10.42 -18.24 -26.39
N SER A 235 10.09 -19.15 -25.47
CA SER A 235 10.48 -20.57 -25.55
C SER A 235 9.66 -21.40 -26.52
N VAL A 236 8.57 -20.85 -27.04
CA VAL A 236 7.77 -21.46 -28.10
C VAL A 236 8.17 -20.85 -29.45
N GLY A 237 7.97 -21.59 -30.54
CA GLY A 237 8.20 -21.10 -31.89
C GLY A 237 7.48 -19.76 -32.15
N PRO A 238 8.06 -18.86 -32.97
CA PRO A 238 9.18 -19.13 -33.89
C PRO A 238 10.58 -19.06 -33.25
N TRP A 239 10.73 -18.46 -32.08
CA TRP A 239 12.05 -18.14 -31.50
C TRP A 239 12.74 -19.33 -30.82
N ASN A 240 11.96 -20.21 -30.16
CA ASN A 240 12.47 -21.40 -29.46
C ASN A 240 13.65 -21.11 -28.50
N LEU A 241 13.62 -19.96 -27.82
CA LEU A 241 14.70 -19.55 -26.93
C LEU A 241 14.66 -20.33 -25.60
N PRO A 242 15.81 -20.73 -25.03
CA PRO A 242 15.83 -21.28 -23.69
C PRO A 242 15.31 -20.22 -22.69
N ARG A 243 14.57 -20.64 -21.67
CA ARG A 243 14.23 -19.75 -20.55
C ARG A 243 15.51 -19.43 -19.79
N ASN A 244 15.79 -18.16 -19.55
CA ASN A 244 16.89 -17.76 -18.69
C ASN A 244 16.50 -17.91 -17.21
N ASP A 245 17.29 -18.66 -16.44
CA ASP A 245 17.04 -18.88 -15.02
C ASP A 245 17.87 -17.91 -14.17
N LEU A 246 17.23 -16.85 -13.70
CA LEU A 246 17.86 -15.84 -12.86
C LEU A 246 18.23 -16.35 -11.45
N SER A 247 17.76 -17.53 -11.03
CA SER A 247 18.17 -18.12 -9.75
C SER A 247 19.66 -18.49 -9.73
N GLU A 248 20.29 -18.63 -10.90
CA GLU A 248 21.73 -18.84 -11.05
C GLU A 248 22.59 -17.67 -10.55
N LEU A 249 21.99 -16.48 -10.36
CA LEU A 249 22.67 -15.34 -9.73
C LEU A 249 23.06 -15.61 -8.27
N GLY A 250 22.52 -16.65 -7.63
CA GLY A 250 22.88 -17.02 -6.26
C GLY A 250 22.40 -16.03 -5.19
N VAL A 251 21.49 -15.12 -5.55
CA VAL A 251 20.90 -14.13 -4.64
C VAL A 251 19.42 -14.41 -4.40
N GLU A 252 18.90 -13.91 -3.29
CA GLU A 252 17.49 -14.08 -2.92
C GLU A 252 16.55 -13.39 -3.92
N GLY A 253 15.43 -14.05 -4.23
CA GLY A 253 14.32 -13.42 -4.93
C GLY A 253 14.39 -13.46 -6.46
N PHE A 254 14.95 -14.52 -7.05
CA PHE A 254 14.81 -14.76 -8.50
C PHE A 254 14.31 -16.16 -8.83
N ALA A 255 13.50 -16.74 -7.93
CA ALA A 255 12.99 -18.10 -8.10
C ALA A 255 11.74 -18.17 -9.00
N LEU A 256 11.02 -17.05 -9.16
CA LEU A 256 9.78 -17.04 -9.94
C LEU A 256 10.05 -16.70 -11.42
N PRO A 257 9.45 -17.43 -12.37
CA PRO A 257 9.52 -17.12 -13.80
C PRO A 257 8.51 -16.03 -14.15
N VAL A 258 8.73 -14.82 -13.64
CA VAL A 258 7.90 -13.65 -13.92
C VAL A 258 8.66 -12.67 -14.80
N ALA A 259 7.93 -11.93 -15.63
CA ALA A 259 8.53 -10.91 -16.48
C ALA A 259 9.05 -9.74 -15.63
N ARG A 260 10.25 -9.25 -15.96
CA ARG A 260 10.94 -8.20 -15.20
C ARG A 260 11.30 -7.06 -16.13
N ARG A 261 11.58 -5.90 -15.57
CA ARG A 261 12.03 -4.74 -16.33
C ARG A 261 13.51 -4.49 -16.09
N LEU A 262 14.25 -4.13 -17.13
CA LEU A 262 15.60 -3.57 -17.00
C LEU A 262 15.50 -2.13 -16.48
N LEU A 263 16.00 -1.91 -15.26
CA LEU A 263 16.09 -0.59 -14.63
C LEU A 263 17.49 0.02 -14.82
N PRO A 264 17.64 1.36 -14.74
CA PRO A 264 18.95 2.00 -14.78
C PRO A 264 19.93 1.42 -13.75
N CYS A 265 21.20 1.34 -14.10
CA CYS A 265 22.29 0.93 -13.21
C CYS A 265 22.38 1.81 -11.95
N LEU A 266 22.83 1.20 -10.85
CA LEU A 266 23.27 1.89 -9.63
C LEU A 266 24.61 2.57 -9.86
N SER A 267 25.47 1.97 -10.70
CA SER A 267 26.74 2.55 -11.10
C SER A 267 26.53 3.88 -11.80
N ALA A 268 27.38 4.84 -11.43
CA ALA A 268 27.33 6.21 -11.87
C ALA A 268 28.62 6.61 -12.60
N ASP A 269 28.53 7.70 -13.37
CA ASP A 269 29.70 8.37 -13.91
C ASP A 269 30.41 9.23 -12.85
N ALA A 270 31.51 9.88 -13.25
CA ALA A 270 32.28 10.76 -12.37
C ALA A 270 31.50 11.99 -11.86
N ALA A 271 30.33 12.29 -12.43
CA ALA A 271 29.43 13.34 -11.96
C ALA A 271 28.32 12.80 -11.03
N GLY A 272 28.34 11.50 -10.70
CA GLY A 272 27.32 10.85 -9.89
C GLY A 272 26.02 10.59 -10.63
N GLN A 273 26.00 10.68 -11.97
CA GLN A 273 24.82 10.37 -12.77
C GLN A 273 24.80 8.88 -13.11
N SER A 274 23.65 8.22 -12.90
CA SER A 274 23.46 6.82 -13.30
C SER A 274 23.86 6.60 -14.76
N LEU A 275 24.60 5.51 -15.01
CA LEU A 275 25.02 5.12 -16.36
C LEU A 275 23.84 4.71 -17.27
N GLY A 276 22.62 4.66 -16.73
CA GLY A 276 21.43 4.19 -17.44
C GLY A 276 21.43 2.67 -17.58
N VAL A 277 20.77 2.15 -18.61
CA VAL A 277 20.94 0.76 -19.03
C VAL A 277 22.10 0.71 -20.00
N VAL A 278 23.14 -0.07 -19.68
CA VAL A 278 24.34 -0.17 -20.51
C VAL A 278 24.26 -1.42 -21.38
N VAL A 279 24.40 -1.24 -22.68
CA VAL A 279 24.43 -2.36 -23.64
C VAL A 279 25.78 -2.39 -24.31
N GLU A 280 26.37 -3.58 -24.33
CA GLU A 280 27.65 -3.84 -24.96
C GLU A 280 27.52 -5.01 -25.91
N TYR A 281 28.26 -4.95 -27.01
CA TYR A 281 28.33 -6.03 -27.98
C TYR A 281 29.79 -6.34 -28.28
N ARG A 282 30.06 -7.58 -28.70
CA ARG A 282 31.36 -7.97 -29.22
C ARG A 282 31.22 -8.93 -30.40
N ASP A 283 32.19 -8.82 -31.30
CA ASP A 283 32.50 -9.84 -32.28
C ASP A 283 33.40 -10.88 -31.60
N VAL A 284 32.95 -12.13 -31.52
CA VAL A 284 33.67 -13.23 -30.85
C VAL A 284 35.07 -13.42 -31.44
N SER A 285 35.27 -13.08 -32.72
CA SER A 285 36.58 -13.15 -33.39
C SER A 285 37.52 -12.00 -33.00
N GLN A 286 37.00 -10.85 -32.58
CA GLN A 286 37.78 -9.65 -32.22
C GLN A 286 37.97 -9.47 -30.71
N GLY A 287 37.14 -10.10 -29.88
CA GLY A 287 37.32 -10.27 -28.43
C GLY A 287 36.88 -9.11 -27.53
N ASP A 288 36.97 -7.86 -27.97
CA ASP A 288 36.69 -6.67 -27.14
C ASP A 288 35.20 -6.29 -27.09
N TRP A 289 34.69 -6.03 -25.89
CA TRP A 289 33.35 -5.45 -25.68
C TRP A 289 33.33 -3.96 -26.06
N ARG A 290 32.30 -3.57 -26.81
CA ARG A 290 32.06 -2.19 -27.24
C ARG A 290 30.69 -1.74 -26.79
N ARG A 291 30.61 -0.53 -26.24
CA ARG A 291 29.33 0.09 -25.88
C ARG A 291 28.51 0.38 -27.14
N TRP A 292 27.23 0.07 -27.10
CA TRP A 292 26.30 0.41 -28.18
C TRP A 292 26.22 1.94 -28.34
N PRO A 293 26.46 2.49 -29.55
CA PRO A 293 26.61 3.94 -29.75
C PRO A 293 25.28 4.68 -30.00
N ASN A 294 24.21 3.96 -30.32
CA ASN A 294 22.94 4.54 -30.76
C ASN A 294 21.88 4.52 -29.63
N PRO A 295 20.74 5.22 -29.80
CA PRO A 295 19.65 5.17 -28.84
C PRO A 295 19.18 3.74 -28.56
N LEU A 296 18.79 3.52 -27.31
CA LEU A 296 18.26 2.26 -26.80
C LEU A 296 16.80 2.45 -26.41
N TRP A 297 15.95 1.51 -26.78
CA TRP A 297 14.62 1.40 -26.20
C TRP A 297 14.57 0.15 -25.32
N VAL A 298 14.10 0.32 -24.08
CA VAL A 298 14.01 -0.75 -23.09
C VAL A 298 12.54 -1.10 -22.91
N ALA A 299 12.20 -2.39 -23.00
CA ALA A 299 10.84 -2.84 -22.83
C ALA A 299 10.33 -2.55 -21.40
N PRO A 300 9.09 -2.08 -21.24
CA PRO A 300 8.56 -1.72 -19.93
C PRO A 300 8.17 -2.94 -19.08
N ASP A 301 7.95 -4.09 -19.71
CA ASP A 301 7.29 -5.26 -19.14
C ASP A 301 8.06 -6.59 -19.32
N GLU A 302 9.26 -6.55 -19.89
CA GLU A 302 10.16 -7.70 -20.03
C GLU A 302 11.63 -7.27 -20.08
N CYS A 303 12.55 -8.21 -19.82
CA CYS A 303 13.98 -7.97 -19.97
C CYS A 303 14.37 -8.04 -21.45
N ALA A 304 13.92 -7.05 -22.21
CA ALA A 304 14.20 -6.89 -23.62
C ALA A 304 14.66 -5.47 -23.96
N ILE A 305 15.47 -5.38 -25.01
CA ILE A 305 15.94 -4.13 -25.57
C ILE A 305 15.72 -4.10 -27.07
N TRP A 306 15.64 -2.88 -27.60
CA TRP A 306 15.62 -2.59 -29.02
C TRP A 306 16.71 -1.58 -29.37
N LEU A 307 17.59 -2.00 -30.27
CA LEU A 307 18.69 -1.19 -30.76
C LEU A 307 18.18 -0.20 -31.81
N GLY A 308 18.23 1.10 -31.47
CA GLY A 308 17.80 2.19 -32.33
C GLY A 308 18.82 2.60 -33.39
N GLY A 309 18.46 3.63 -34.17
CA GLY A 309 19.25 4.16 -35.28
C GLY A 309 18.75 3.68 -36.65
N ASP A 310 18.93 4.51 -37.68
CA ASP A 310 18.46 4.21 -39.06
C ASP A 310 19.14 2.96 -39.63
N ALA A 311 20.46 2.89 -39.53
CA ALA A 311 21.27 1.75 -39.96
C ALA A 311 22.09 1.14 -38.82
N LEU A 312 22.26 -0.18 -38.85
CA LEU A 312 23.11 -0.91 -37.91
C LEU A 312 24.60 -0.65 -38.24
N PRO A 313 25.49 -0.49 -37.23
CA PRO A 313 26.93 -0.43 -37.45
C PRO A 313 27.42 -1.62 -38.29
N ALA A 314 28.32 -1.36 -39.24
CA ALA A 314 28.72 -2.36 -40.23
C ALA A 314 29.48 -3.55 -39.62
N ASP A 315 30.27 -3.31 -38.57
CA ASP A 315 30.96 -4.33 -37.78
C ASP A 315 29.95 -5.20 -37.01
N TYR A 316 29.00 -4.56 -36.33
CA TYR A 316 27.91 -5.24 -35.62
C TYR A 316 27.10 -6.13 -36.57
N PHE A 317 26.64 -5.59 -37.70
CA PHE A 317 25.84 -6.35 -38.66
C PHE A 317 26.60 -7.54 -39.24
N ARG A 318 27.89 -7.36 -39.57
CA ARG A 318 28.72 -8.44 -40.12
C ARG A 318 28.86 -9.58 -39.12
N ALA A 319 29.15 -9.28 -37.86
CA ALA A 319 29.23 -10.28 -36.80
C ALA A 319 27.88 -10.96 -36.57
N ALA A 320 26.79 -10.20 -36.55
CA ALA A 320 25.44 -10.74 -36.35
C ALA A 320 24.99 -11.68 -37.49
N ALA A 321 25.27 -11.29 -38.74
CA ALA A 321 24.96 -12.10 -39.91
C ALA A 321 25.86 -13.35 -40.04
N ALA A 322 27.00 -13.37 -39.35
CA ALA A 322 27.90 -14.52 -39.27
C ALA A 322 27.61 -15.44 -38.06
N ASP A 323 26.63 -15.09 -37.20
CA ASP A 323 26.37 -15.78 -35.93
C ASP A 323 27.58 -15.74 -34.95
N GLU A 324 28.38 -14.68 -35.05
CA GLU A 324 29.60 -14.43 -34.25
C GLU A 324 29.41 -13.24 -33.29
N LEU A 325 28.18 -12.75 -33.11
CA LEU A 325 27.86 -11.60 -32.28
C LEU A 325 27.36 -12.06 -30.90
N GLU A 326 28.00 -11.54 -29.86
CA GLU A 326 27.46 -11.61 -28.50
C GLU A 326 27.00 -10.23 -28.05
N LEU A 327 25.89 -10.19 -27.32
CA LEU A 327 25.35 -8.97 -26.73
C LEU A 327 25.07 -9.21 -25.25
N ARG A 328 25.46 -8.24 -24.41
CA ARG A 328 25.15 -8.23 -22.98
C ARG A 328 24.56 -6.90 -22.56
N VAL A 329 23.78 -6.94 -21.49
CA VAL A 329 23.20 -5.78 -20.84
C VAL A 329 23.63 -5.74 -19.39
N THR A 330 24.03 -4.55 -18.92
CA THR A 330 24.21 -4.24 -17.51
C THR A 330 23.08 -3.32 -17.08
N ALA A 331 22.31 -3.76 -16.08
CA ALA A 331 21.10 -3.07 -15.61
C ALA A 331 20.73 -3.54 -14.21
N CYS A 332 19.82 -2.81 -13.56
CA CYS A 332 19.18 -3.27 -12.32
C CYS A 332 17.96 -4.14 -12.60
N LEU A 333 17.81 -5.19 -11.81
CA LEU A 333 16.62 -6.04 -11.76
C LEU A 333 15.98 -6.00 -10.37
N GLU A 334 14.65 -6.01 -10.32
CA GLU A 334 13.89 -6.18 -9.07
C GLU A 334 13.70 -7.66 -8.76
N SER A 335 13.99 -8.03 -7.53
CA SER A 335 13.78 -9.37 -7.02
C SER A 335 12.34 -9.58 -6.54
N ASP A 336 11.94 -10.84 -6.43
CA ASP A 336 10.67 -11.33 -5.88
C ASP A 336 10.53 -11.06 -4.38
N VAL A 337 11.62 -10.64 -3.73
CA VAL A 337 11.70 -10.42 -2.28
C VAL A 337 11.76 -8.92 -2.01
N ARG A 338 10.89 -8.48 -1.11
CA ARG A 338 10.92 -7.11 -0.59
C ARG A 338 11.87 -7.02 0.59
N LEU A 339 12.37 -5.82 0.85
CA LEU A 339 12.95 -5.52 2.15
C LEU A 339 11.84 -5.68 3.21
N THR A 340 12.03 -6.55 4.21
CA THR A 340 11.01 -6.80 5.23
C THR A 340 11.62 -6.73 6.62
N ALA A 341 10.89 -6.14 7.57
CA ALA A 341 11.21 -6.22 8.98
C ALA A 341 9.99 -6.69 9.77
N GLU A 342 10.18 -7.68 10.63
CA GLU A 342 9.12 -8.25 11.46
C GLU A 342 9.43 -8.03 12.94
N VAL A 343 8.43 -7.53 13.66
CA VAL A 343 8.42 -7.49 15.12
C VAL A 343 7.37 -8.50 15.58
N PRO A 344 7.78 -9.60 16.25
CA PRO A 344 6.86 -10.65 16.63
C PRO A 344 5.85 -10.13 17.66
N GLY A 345 4.59 -10.51 17.47
CA GLY A 345 3.52 -10.31 18.44
C GLY A 345 3.07 -11.60 19.09
N SER A 346 1.90 -11.53 19.74
CA SER A 346 1.19 -12.71 20.23
C SER A 346 0.68 -13.55 19.05
N PRO A 347 0.82 -14.89 19.12
CA PRO A 347 0.44 -15.79 18.02
C PRO A 347 -1.06 -15.79 17.73
N ASP A 348 -1.87 -15.40 18.70
CA ASP A 348 -3.34 -15.36 18.58
C ASP A 348 -3.85 -14.10 17.87
N LEU A 349 -2.97 -13.15 17.54
CA LEU A 349 -3.33 -11.90 16.86
C LEU A 349 -2.60 -11.77 15.52
N PRO A 350 -3.32 -11.43 14.43
CA PRO A 350 -2.66 -11.15 13.16
C PRO A 350 -1.77 -9.90 13.28
N PRO A 351 -0.58 -9.91 12.65
CA PRO A 351 0.30 -8.75 12.64
C PRO A 351 -0.29 -7.61 11.81
N GLU A 352 0.05 -6.39 12.19
CA GLU A 352 -0.24 -5.20 11.39
C GLU A 352 0.79 -5.07 10.27
N VAL A 353 0.32 -4.95 9.03
CA VAL A 353 1.19 -4.81 7.85
C VAL A 353 1.26 -3.34 7.44
N ILE A 354 2.46 -2.78 7.39
CA ILE A 354 2.71 -1.38 7.02
C ILE A 354 3.58 -1.36 5.76
N ASP A 355 3.06 -0.82 4.67
CA ASP A 355 3.83 -0.61 3.43
C ASP A 355 4.55 0.75 3.47
N LEU A 356 5.87 0.70 3.36
CA LEU A 356 6.81 1.83 3.44
C LEU A 356 7.80 1.80 2.26
N SER A 357 7.35 1.26 1.12
CA SER A 357 8.19 1.04 -0.07
C SER A 357 8.67 2.31 -0.76
N ASP A 358 8.00 3.42 -0.51
CA ASP A 358 8.41 4.75 -0.96
C ASP A 358 9.54 5.34 -0.10
N ARG A 359 9.75 4.79 1.11
CA ARG A 359 10.68 5.33 2.10
C ARG A 359 11.91 4.48 2.30
N PHE A 360 11.77 3.17 2.30
CA PHE A 360 12.87 2.23 2.59
C PHE A 360 13.16 1.34 1.38
N GLY A 361 14.43 1.25 1.01
CA GLY A 361 14.88 0.49 -0.15
C GLY A 361 16.13 -0.33 0.13
N TRP A 362 16.39 -1.26 -0.78
CA TRP A 362 17.61 -2.07 -0.80
C TRP A 362 18.10 -2.21 -2.24
N ALA A 363 19.36 -1.89 -2.48
CA ALA A 363 19.97 -1.94 -3.80
C ALA A 363 21.47 -2.24 -3.68
N ARG A 364 21.99 -3.16 -4.52
CA ARG A 364 23.40 -3.52 -4.53
C ARG A 364 23.92 -3.88 -5.92
N VAL A 365 25.20 -3.60 -6.18
CA VAL A 365 25.91 -4.10 -7.35
C VAL A 365 26.34 -5.54 -7.11
N HIS A 366 25.82 -6.45 -7.94
CA HIS A 366 26.15 -7.88 -7.84
C HIS A 366 27.54 -8.17 -8.42
N GLU A 367 28.19 -9.25 -7.97
CA GLU A 367 29.51 -9.66 -8.47
C GLU A 367 29.53 -10.02 -9.97
N SER A 368 28.36 -10.34 -10.54
CA SER A 368 28.21 -10.55 -11.98
C SER A 368 28.11 -9.25 -12.79
N SER A 369 28.03 -8.08 -12.15
CA SER A 369 28.02 -6.81 -12.87
C SER A 369 29.41 -6.50 -13.45
N ALA A 370 29.45 -5.98 -14.68
CA ALA A 370 30.67 -5.44 -15.29
C ALA A 370 31.24 -4.24 -14.50
N PHE A 371 30.43 -3.63 -13.63
CA PHE A 371 30.82 -2.51 -12.77
C PHE A 371 31.06 -2.91 -11.31
N PHE A 372 31.08 -4.21 -11.00
CA PHE A 372 31.37 -4.66 -9.63
C PHE A 372 32.75 -4.21 -9.17
N GLY A 373 32.82 -3.60 -7.98
CA GLY A 373 34.07 -3.06 -7.43
C GLY A 373 34.52 -1.73 -8.05
N SER A 374 33.72 -1.12 -8.95
CA SER A 374 33.90 0.28 -9.33
C SER A 374 33.42 1.20 -8.20
N ALA A 375 34.07 2.36 -8.03
CA ALA A 375 33.99 3.14 -6.79
C ALA A 375 32.68 3.94 -6.60
N ASP A 376 31.91 4.18 -7.67
CA ASP A 376 30.76 5.09 -7.66
C ASP A 376 29.47 4.33 -8.01
N ALA A 377 28.82 3.75 -7.01
CA ALA A 377 27.51 3.12 -7.14
C ALA A 377 26.56 3.58 -6.02
N ASP A 378 25.31 3.87 -6.37
CA ASP A 378 24.24 4.23 -5.44
C ASP A 378 23.68 2.97 -4.74
N GLU A 379 24.53 2.28 -3.98
CA GLU A 379 24.10 1.17 -3.13
C GLU A 379 23.36 1.67 -1.90
N ARG A 380 22.34 0.91 -1.48
CA ARG A 380 21.47 1.28 -0.36
C ARG A 380 21.07 0.04 0.42
N ASP A 381 21.13 0.12 1.75
CA ASP A 381 20.62 -0.91 2.64
C ASP A 381 19.93 -0.26 3.86
N ASP A 382 18.62 -0.17 3.80
CA ASP A 382 17.81 0.40 4.89
C ASP A 382 17.32 -0.65 5.89
N THR A 383 17.87 -1.88 5.91
CA THR A 383 17.37 -2.97 6.76
C THR A 383 17.27 -2.56 8.24
N GLU A 384 18.30 -1.90 8.76
CA GLU A 384 18.32 -1.43 10.15
C GLU A 384 17.29 -0.31 10.41
N LEU A 385 17.14 0.61 9.46
CA LEU A 385 16.20 1.73 9.56
C LEU A 385 14.74 1.25 9.52
N LEU A 386 14.43 0.31 8.63
CA LEU A 386 13.11 -0.32 8.54
C LEU A 386 12.80 -1.10 9.83
N THR A 387 13.79 -1.84 10.35
CA THR A 387 13.65 -2.59 11.62
C THR A 387 13.39 -1.64 12.80
N ALA A 388 14.12 -0.53 12.89
CA ALA A 388 13.89 0.48 13.92
C ALA A 388 12.54 1.18 13.76
N HIS A 389 12.02 1.32 12.54
CA HIS A 389 10.68 1.85 12.30
C HIS A 389 9.60 0.87 12.75
N ALA A 390 9.72 -0.42 12.39
CA ALA A 390 8.79 -1.47 12.78
C ALA A 390 8.70 -1.61 14.31
N ARG A 391 9.84 -1.54 15.03
CA ARG A 391 9.88 -1.57 16.50
C ARG A 391 9.13 -0.40 17.12
N ARG A 392 9.37 0.82 16.63
CA ARG A 392 8.66 2.02 17.11
C ARG A 392 7.16 1.94 16.85
N ALA A 393 6.76 1.42 15.69
CA ALA A 393 5.34 1.19 15.38
C ALA A 393 4.74 0.19 16.38
N ALA A 394 5.41 -0.95 16.63
CA ALA A 394 4.94 -1.95 17.58
C ALA A 394 4.81 -1.41 19.03
N GLU A 395 5.74 -0.57 19.48
CA GLU A 395 5.69 0.10 20.80
C GLU A 395 4.51 1.09 20.92
N GLN A 396 4.11 1.70 19.81
CA GLN A 396 3.01 2.65 19.76
C GLN A 396 1.64 1.98 19.68
N LEU A 397 1.58 0.69 19.31
CA LEU A 397 0.32 -0.03 19.22
C LEU A 397 -0.38 -0.10 20.58
N PRO A 398 -1.72 0.14 20.61
CA PRO A 398 -2.48 0.05 21.85
C PRO A 398 -2.42 -1.38 22.40
N GLN A 399 -1.91 -1.51 23.62
CA GLN A 399 -2.04 -2.72 24.43
C GLN A 399 -3.36 -2.65 25.18
N ALA A 400 -4.48 -2.96 24.51
CA ALA A 400 -5.80 -2.82 25.11
C ALA A 400 -6.04 -3.91 26.17
N VAL A 401 -6.42 -3.48 27.38
CA VAL A 401 -7.03 -4.37 28.39
C VAL A 401 -8.54 -4.24 28.26
N GLU A 402 -9.22 -5.32 27.91
CA GLU A 402 -10.69 -5.35 27.85
C GLU A 402 -11.29 -5.92 29.15
N THR A 403 -12.38 -5.32 29.63
CA THR A 403 -13.16 -5.78 30.78
C THR A 403 -14.66 -5.70 30.49
N GLU A 404 -15.44 -6.59 31.07
CA GLU A 404 -16.90 -6.56 31.00
C GLU A 404 -17.51 -6.06 32.32
N LEU A 405 -18.36 -5.03 32.23
CA LEU A 405 -19.11 -4.46 33.35
C LEU A 405 -20.60 -4.70 33.11
N THR A 406 -21.32 -5.30 34.06
CA THR A 406 -22.77 -5.54 33.98
C THR A 406 -23.51 -4.62 34.94
N LEU A 407 -24.28 -3.69 34.40
CA LEU A 407 -25.14 -2.78 35.12
C LEU A 407 -26.45 -3.48 35.54
N GLY A 408 -26.97 -3.09 36.70
CA GLY A 408 -28.26 -3.56 37.22
C GLY A 408 -29.40 -2.72 36.66
N GLY A 409 -29.98 -3.17 35.56
CA GLY A 409 -31.02 -2.45 34.83
C GLY A 409 -30.70 -2.26 33.35
N ILE A 410 -31.72 -1.89 32.58
CA ILE A 410 -31.56 -1.37 31.22
C ILE A 410 -31.19 0.11 31.33
N ASP A 411 -29.94 0.45 31.00
CA ASP A 411 -29.44 1.82 30.97
C ASP A 411 -29.20 2.24 29.51
N GLU A 412 -30.25 2.78 28.89
CA GLU A 412 -30.21 3.31 27.52
C GLU A 412 -29.35 4.57 27.40
N SER A 413 -28.88 5.14 28.51
CA SER A 413 -28.01 6.30 28.48
C SER A 413 -26.56 5.92 28.16
N CYS A 414 -26.15 4.66 28.30
CA CYS A 414 -24.80 4.22 27.98
C CYS A 414 -24.59 4.06 26.46
N HIS A 415 -23.58 4.73 25.91
CA HIS A 415 -23.27 4.69 24.48
C HIS A 415 -21.83 4.21 24.21
N VAL A 416 -21.60 3.63 23.02
CA VAL A 416 -20.25 3.35 22.53
C VAL A 416 -19.49 4.67 22.40
N GLY A 417 -18.26 4.71 22.91
CA GLY A 417 -17.43 5.92 23.01
C GLY A 417 -17.53 6.65 24.35
N ASP A 418 -18.48 6.30 25.22
CA ASP A 418 -18.53 6.86 26.58
C ASP A 418 -17.24 6.56 27.36
N LEU A 419 -16.78 7.52 28.16
CA LEU A 419 -15.55 7.44 28.95
C LEU A 419 -15.89 7.05 30.39
N VAL A 420 -15.25 6.03 30.92
CA VAL A 420 -15.43 5.60 32.32
C VAL A 420 -14.45 6.37 33.19
N GLU A 421 -14.93 7.37 33.92
CA GLU A 421 -14.10 8.24 34.77
C GLU A 421 -13.55 7.46 35.97
N ARG A 422 -14.42 6.71 36.66
CA ARG A 422 -14.09 5.91 37.84
C ARG A 422 -15.21 4.92 38.16
N VAL A 423 -14.87 3.86 38.89
CA VAL A 423 -15.83 2.96 39.55
C VAL A 423 -15.86 3.29 41.05
N GLU A 424 -16.96 3.85 41.54
CA GLU A 424 -17.11 4.25 42.94
C GLU A 424 -17.52 3.06 43.83
N GLY A 425 -16.93 2.94 45.03
CA GLY A 425 -17.46 2.11 46.14
C GLY A 425 -16.85 0.72 46.38
N ARG A 426 -15.89 0.25 45.58
CA ARG A 426 -15.02 -0.92 45.93
C ARG A 426 -13.51 -0.73 45.71
N GLY A 427 -13.04 0.50 45.57
CA GLY A 427 -11.59 0.75 45.40
C GLY A 427 -11.00 0.13 44.12
N LEU A 428 -11.83 -0.14 43.11
CA LEU A 428 -11.37 -0.54 41.78
C LEU A 428 -11.03 0.71 40.98
N GLU A 429 -9.74 0.96 40.81
CA GLU A 429 -9.26 2.07 39.98
C GLU A 429 -8.93 1.55 38.58
N LEU A 430 -9.79 1.87 37.61
CA LEU A 430 -9.51 1.60 36.19
C LEU A 430 -8.63 2.74 35.66
N ARG A 431 -7.30 2.59 35.76
CA ARG A 431 -6.35 3.53 35.17
C ARG A 431 -5.96 3.09 33.75
N SER A 432 -6.12 3.98 32.79
CA SER A 432 -5.51 3.88 31.46
C SER A 432 -4.21 4.71 31.42
N ARG A 433 -3.57 4.86 30.24
CA ARG A 433 -2.42 5.78 30.03
C ARG A 433 -2.71 7.18 30.60
N ALA A 434 -1.65 7.92 30.94
CA ALA A 434 -1.73 9.22 31.62
C ALA A 434 -2.59 10.29 30.91
N ASP A 435 -2.95 10.07 29.65
CA ASP A 435 -3.69 10.97 28.77
C ASP A 435 -4.99 10.37 28.18
N ALA A 436 -5.45 9.22 28.67
CA ALA A 436 -6.66 8.57 28.18
C ALA A 436 -7.48 7.93 29.31
N LEU A 437 -8.80 7.87 29.16
CA LEU A 437 -9.71 7.13 30.05
C LEU A 437 -10.15 5.81 29.39
N PRO A 438 -10.48 4.76 30.18
CA PRO A 438 -11.14 3.59 29.64
C PRO A 438 -12.43 3.99 28.91
N CYS A 439 -12.69 3.39 27.75
CA CYS A 439 -13.85 3.73 26.92
C CYS A 439 -14.74 2.52 26.65
N VAL A 440 -16.06 2.78 26.56
CA VAL A 440 -17.07 1.78 26.24
C VAL A 440 -16.97 1.42 24.75
N ARG A 441 -16.70 0.16 24.46
CA ARG A 441 -16.53 -0.40 23.10
C ARG A 441 -17.78 -1.08 22.57
N ALA A 442 -18.58 -1.66 23.47
CA ALA A 442 -19.84 -2.28 23.14
C ALA A 442 -20.83 -2.10 24.29
N VAL A 443 -22.10 -1.98 23.93
CA VAL A 443 -23.23 -1.95 24.87
C VAL A 443 -24.19 -3.04 24.42
N ARG A 444 -24.54 -3.94 25.33
CA ARG A 444 -25.54 -4.99 25.11
C ARG A 444 -26.62 -4.90 26.17
N HIS A 445 -27.86 -4.70 25.74
CA HIS A 445 -29.02 -4.80 26.60
C HIS A 445 -29.55 -6.23 26.59
N ASP A 446 -29.78 -6.79 27.76
CA ASP A 446 -30.45 -8.07 27.95
C ASP A 446 -31.79 -7.80 28.63
N PHE A 447 -32.86 -7.79 27.84
CA PHE A 447 -34.22 -7.51 28.30
C PHE A 447 -34.81 -8.65 29.14
N GLU A 448 -34.32 -9.88 29.01
CA GLU A 448 -34.78 -11.00 29.84
C GLU A 448 -34.23 -10.89 31.26
N SER A 449 -32.92 -10.63 31.38
CA SER A 449 -32.29 -10.44 32.69
C SER A 449 -32.40 -9.02 33.24
N GLN A 450 -32.94 -8.08 32.45
CA GLN A 450 -33.03 -6.64 32.78
C GLN A 450 -31.65 -6.06 33.13
N THR A 451 -30.62 -6.36 32.32
CA THR A 451 -29.25 -5.87 32.54
C THR A 451 -28.64 -5.20 31.32
N THR A 452 -27.65 -4.35 31.56
CA THR A 452 -26.83 -3.73 30.50
C THR A 452 -25.37 -4.15 30.67
N THR A 453 -24.80 -4.80 29.66
CA THR A 453 -23.39 -5.21 29.66
C THR A 453 -22.57 -4.23 28.83
N LEU A 454 -21.53 -3.66 29.42
CA LEU A 454 -20.56 -2.78 28.79
C LEU A 454 -19.25 -3.54 28.60
N THR A 455 -18.75 -3.60 27.37
CA THR A 455 -17.35 -3.97 27.12
C THR A 455 -16.53 -2.70 27.16
N VAL A 456 -15.59 -2.60 28.07
CA VAL A 456 -14.75 -1.42 28.29
C VAL A 456 -13.30 -1.77 27.96
N SER A 457 -12.59 -0.93 27.23
CA SER A 457 -11.16 -1.09 27.01
C SER A 457 -10.38 0.15 27.44
N GLY A 458 -9.20 -0.04 28.01
CA GLY A 458 -8.27 1.04 28.36
C GLY A 458 -6.82 0.65 28.15
#